data_AF-A0A357G257-F1
#
_entry.id   AF-A0A357G257-F1
#
_cell.length_a   1.000
_cell.length_b   1.000
_cell.length_c   1.000
_cell.angle_alpha   90.00
_cell.angle_beta   90.00
_cell.angle_gamma   90.00
#
_symmetry.space_group_name_H-M   'P 1'
#
loop_
_entity.id
_entity.type
_entity.pdbx_description
1 polymer ?
#
loop_
_entity_poly.entity_id
_entity_poly.type
_entity_poly.pdbx_seq_one_letter_code
_entity_poly.pdbx_strand_id
1 'polypeptide(L)'
;MRIALDKLLEKLGVSRVLSPYETQPWVHYDAEKGITCSAEVRMGPNREDVEAEIQFLKDEEDSGDDDGTQSGSSGGRQQIMLMRATPLTDGQWSPVSLYVKGKDYVGEIYDWEGKGCNFFRACIEAVSMSVLPDVDALIEKELSDDESWGGGRRGKIGRKSPSIKPGALLGMKK
;
A
#
# COMPACT_ATOMS: atom_id res chain seq x y z
N MET A 1 -12.48 -12.82 4.21
CA MET A 1 -12.60 -12.06 5.48
C MET A 1 -14.05 -11.64 5.71
N ARG A 2 -14.61 -11.77 6.93
CA ARG A 2 -15.93 -11.23 7.29
C ARG A 2 -15.90 -10.63 8.69
N ILE A 3 -16.05 -9.31 8.80
CA ILE A 3 -15.81 -8.56 10.04
C ILE A 3 -16.78 -7.39 10.17
N ALA A 4 -16.93 -6.84 11.38
CA ALA A 4 -17.71 -5.63 11.58
C ALA A 4 -17.09 -4.41 10.85
N LEU A 5 -17.92 -3.42 10.51
CA LEU A 5 -17.50 -2.25 9.73
C LEU A 5 -16.37 -1.45 10.41
N ASP A 6 -16.47 -1.25 11.73
CA ASP A 6 -15.45 -0.56 12.52
C ASP A 6 -14.09 -1.26 12.41
N LYS A 7 -14.08 -2.60 12.41
CA LYS A 7 -12.87 -3.41 12.25
C LYS A 7 -12.31 -3.40 10.84
N LEU A 8 -13.18 -3.32 9.83
CA LEU A 8 -12.74 -3.14 8.45
C LEU A 8 -12.07 -1.78 8.27
N LEU A 9 -12.69 -0.72 8.77
CA LEU A 9 -12.15 0.64 8.73
C LEU A 9 -10.83 0.74 9.50
N GLU A 10 -10.72 0.11 10.68
CA GLU A 10 -9.47 0.02 11.44
C GLU A 10 -8.35 -0.68 10.65
N LYS A 11 -8.68 -1.77 9.93
CA LYS A 11 -7.73 -2.47 9.05
C LYS A 11 -7.28 -1.62 7.86
N LEU A 12 -8.14 -0.74 7.36
CA LEU A 12 -7.83 0.25 6.34
C LEU A 12 -7.18 1.54 6.91
N GLY A 13 -6.86 1.56 8.21
CA GLY A 13 -6.19 2.71 8.86
C GLY A 13 -7.10 3.86 9.25
N VAL A 14 -8.43 3.70 9.16
CA VAL A 14 -9.42 4.69 9.59
C VAL A 14 -9.83 4.40 11.04
N SER A 15 -9.60 5.36 11.94
CA SER A 15 -9.82 5.18 13.39
C SER A 15 -11.27 5.41 13.85
N ARG A 16 -12.18 5.77 12.95
CA ARG A 16 -13.60 6.05 13.24
C ARG A 16 -14.50 5.46 12.17
N VAL A 17 -15.77 5.25 12.52
CA VAL A 17 -16.79 4.88 11.53
C VAL A 17 -17.12 6.10 10.67
N LEU A 18 -17.00 5.94 9.35
CA LEU A 18 -17.33 6.97 8.37
C LEU A 18 -18.86 7.11 8.23
N SER A 19 -19.33 8.35 8.18
CA SER A 19 -20.71 8.70 7.80
C SER A 19 -20.92 8.48 6.30
N PRO A 20 -22.17 8.40 5.82
CA PRO A 20 -22.41 8.32 4.38
C PRO A 20 -21.78 9.50 3.65
N TYR A 21 -21.19 9.24 2.48
CA TYR A 21 -20.39 10.20 1.69
C TYR A 21 -19.10 10.71 2.36
N GLU A 22 -18.78 10.28 3.58
CA GLU A 22 -17.56 10.70 4.24
C GLU A 22 -16.35 10.01 3.61
N THR A 23 -15.27 10.78 3.47
CA THR A 23 -13.99 10.32 2.94
C THR A 23 -12.90 10.62 3.95
N GLN A 24 -12.00 9.64 4.15
CA GLN A 24 -10.75 9.83 4.88
C GLN A 24 -9.59 9.86 3.87
N PRO A 25 -9.01 11.03 3.57
CA PRO A 25 -7.90 11.15 2.63
C PRO A 25 -6.53 11.13 3.33
N TRP A 26 -5.52 10.73 2.58
CA TRP A 26 -4.09 10.89 2.84
C TRP A 26 -3.42 11.34 1.55
N VAL A 27 -2.65 12.42 1.62
CA VAL A 27 -1.99 12.98 0.43
C VAL A 27 -0.56 13.36 0.78
N HIS A 28 0.36 13.04 -0.11
CA HIS A 28 1.75 13.48 -0.03
C HIS A 28 2.25 13.83 -1.43
N TYR A 29 2.88 15.00 -1.56
CA TYR A 29 3.55 15.44 -2.78
C TYR A 29 5.05 15.34 -2.62
N ASP A 30 5.70 14.63 -3.54
CA ASP A 30 7.14 14.53 -3.67
C ASP A 30 7.59 15.46 -4.81
N ALA A 31 8.17 16.59 -4.44
CA ALA A 31 8.62 17.62 -5.38
C ALA A 31 9.86 17.19 -6.18
N GLU A 32 10.66 16.23 -5.69
CA GLU A 32 11.84 15.75 -6.42
C GLU A 32 11.43 14.89 -7.61
N LYS A 33 10.35 14.12 -7.47
CA LYS A 33 9.82 13.25 -8.53
C LYS A 33 8.64 13.83 -9.28
N GLY A 34 8.07 14.96 -8.83
CA GLY A 34 6.86 15.54 -9.41
C GLY A 34 5.67 14.58 -9.30
N ILE A 35 5.51 13.88 -8.17
CA ILE A 35 4.43 12.89 -7.97
C ILE A 35 3.65 13.23 -6.70
N THR A 36 2.33 13.34 -6.84
CA THR A 36 1.40 13.32 -5.73
C THR A 36 0.87 11.90 -5.52
N CYS A 37 1.12 11.32 -4.35
CA CYS A 37 0.42 10.12 -3.90
C CYS A 37 -0.86 10.54 -3.14
N SER A 38 -2.00 10.11 -3.64
CA SER A 38 -3.32 10.28 -3.01
C SER A 38 -3.86 8.91 -2.64
N ALA A 39 -4.14 8.69 -1.35
CA ALA A 39 -4.82 7.51 -0.85
C ALA A 39 -6.09 7.94 -0.12
N GLU A 40 -7.18 7.20 -0.26
CA GLU A 40 -8.42 7.54 0.42
C GLU A 40 -9.29 6.32 0.72
N VAL A 41 -10.10 6.43 1.77
CA VAL A 41 -11.20 5.50 2.07
C VAL A 41 -12.51 6.28 2.02
N ARG A 42 -13.44 5.84 1.18
CA ARG A 42 -14.75 6.46 0.93
C ARG A 42 -15.87 5.56 1.41
N MET A 43 -16.86 6.14 2.08
CA MET A 43 -18.12 5.48 2.43
C MET A 43 -19.22 5.82 1.42
N GLY A 44 -19.91 4.80 0.93
CA GLY A 44 -21.03 4.95 0.00
C GLY A 44 -22.21 5.79 0.54
N PRO A 45 -23.05 6.34 -0.35
CA PRO A 45 -24.24 7.15 -0.04
C PRO A 45 -25.19 6.62 1.03
N ASN A 46 -25.34 5.29 1.08
CA ASN A 46 -26.28 4.55 1.89
C ASN A 46 -25.58 3.47 2.74
N ARG A 47 -24.25 3.56 2.89
CA ARG A 47 -23.41 2.51 3.49
C ARG A 47 -23.57 1.16 2.77
N GLU A 48 -23.75 1.21 1.46
CA GLU A 48 -23.82 0.07 0.56
C GLU A 48 -22.42 -0.46 0.19
N ASP A 49 -21.40 0.37 0.33
CA ASP A 49 -20.01 -0.01 0.12
C ASP A 49 -19.01 0.89 0.85
N VAL A 50 -17.79 0.37 0.95
CA VAL A 50 -16.58 1.09 1.34
C VAL A 50 -15.56 0.87 0.23
N GLU A 51 -14.94 1.94 -0.22
CA GLU A 51 -13.92 1.89 -1.25
C GLU A 51 -12.60 2.45 -0.73
N ALA A 52 -11.52 1.72 -0.91
CA ALA A 52 -10.16 2.14 -0.60
C ALA A 52 -9.39 2.28 -1.92
N GLU A 53 -8.85 3.47 -2.17
CA GLU A 53 -8.19 3.80 -3.43
C GLU A 53 -6.82 4.44 -3.18
N ILE A 54 -5.84 4.09 -4.02
CA ILE A 54 -4.54 4.76 -4.09
C ILE A 54 -4.28 5.15 -5.54
N GLN A 55 -3.91 6.40 -5.75
CA GLN A 55 -3.54 6.97 -7.05
C GLN A 55 -2.22 7.74 -6.95
N PHE A 56 -1.40 7.63 -7.98
CA PHE A 56 -0.30 8.55 -8.23
C PHE A 56 -0.73 9.56 -9.29
N LEU A 57 -0.47 10.84 -9.05
CA LEU A 57 -0.68 11.92 -10.01
C LEU A 57 0.71 12.48 -10.31
N LYS A 58 1.19 12.28 -11.53
CA LYS A 58 2.44 12.84 -12.01
C LYS A 58 2.17 14.23 -12.59
N ASP A 59 3.05 15.17 -12.28
CA ASP A 59 3.08 16.45 -12.95
C ASP A 59 3.33 16.21 -14.46
N GLU A 60 2.70 17.00 -15.32
CA GLU A 60 2.98 16.94 -16.75
C GLU A 60 4.41 17.45 -16.96
N GLU A 61 5.36 16.54 -17.22
CA GLU A 61 6.62 16.94 -17.82
C GLU A 61 6.33 17.40 -19.25
N ASP A 62 6.78 18.60 -19.59
CA ASP A 62 6.75 19.22 -20.93
C ASP A 62 7.73 18.49 -21.87
N SER A 63 7.79 17.15 -21.81
CA SER A 63 8.75 16.31 -22.52
C SER A 63 8.10 15.73 -23.77
N GLY A 64 8.35 16.41 -24.89
CA GLY A 64 7.92 16.02 -26.24
C GLY A 64 8.62 14.79 -26.82
N ASP A 65 8.57 13.65 -26.12
CA ASP A 65 8.96 12.35 -26.68
C ASP A 65 7.74 11.42 -26.77
N ASP A 66 7.12 11.47 -27.94
CA ASP A 66 6.20 10.48 -28.48
C ASP A 66 6.98 9.21 -28.83
N ASP A 67 7.22 8.35 -27.84
CA ASP A 67 7.59 6.94 -28.09
C ASP A 67 6.37 6.04 -27.92
N GLY A 68 5.44 6.15 -28.87
CA GLY A 68 4.87 5.04 -29.65
C GLY A 68 4.18 3.86 -28.95
N THR A 69 4.14 3.82 -27.62
CA THR A 69 3.54 2.71 -26.86
C THR A 69 2.19 3.17 -26.31
N GLN A 70 1.19 3.09 -27.17
CA GLN A 70 -0.21 3.34 -26.82
C GLN A 70 -0.65 2.50 -25.60
N SER A 71 -0.84 3.16 -24.47
CA SER A 71 -1.90 2.79 -23.51
C SER A 71 -2.59 4.08 -23.08
N GLY A 72 -3.79 4.29 -23.60
CA GLY A 72 -4.56 5.52 -23.41
C GLY A 72 -4.97 5.76 -21.97
N SER A 73 -4.19 6.55 -21.24
CA SER A 73 -4.68 7.29 -20.06
C SER A 73 -4.19 8.73 -20.11
N SER A 74 -5.14 9.58 -20.50
CA SER A 74 -5.07 11.03 -20.54
C SER A 74 -4.82 11.59 -19.14
N GLY A 75 -3.77 12.39 -18.97
CA GLY A 75 -3.37 13.04 -17.71
C GLY A 75 -2.58 12.09 -16.81
N GLY A 76 -1.50 12.56 -16.17
CA GLY A 76 -0.51 11.77 -15.41
C GLY A 76 -1.01 10.94 -14.21
N ARG A 77 -2.27 10.50 -14.20
CA ARG A 77 -2.91 9.68 -13.18
C ARG A 77 -2.62 8.20 -13.40
N GLN A 78 -2.17 7.53 -12.35
CA GLN A 78 -1.95 6.09 -12.31
C GLN A 78 -2.68 5.50 -11.12
N GLN A 79 -3.69 4.66 -11.35
CA GLN A 79 -4.36 3.93 -10.28
C GLN A 79 -3.43 2.81 -9.77
N ILE A 80 -3.08 2.88 -8.49
CA ILE A 80 -2.19 1.93 -7.84
C ILE A 80 -2.99 0.81 -7.19
N MET A 81 -4.07 1.15 -6.49
CA MET A 81 -4.92 0.19 -5.82
C MET A 81 -6.38 0.64 -5.84
N LEU A 82 -7.28 -0.33 -6.00
CA LEU A 82 -8.71 -0.18 -5.77
C LEU A 82 -9.22 -1.43 -5.03
N MET A 83 -9.73 -1.25 -3.81
CA MET A 83 -10.44 -2.30 -3.07
C MET A 83 -11.84 -1.83 -2.74
N ARG A 84 -12.82 -2.72 -2.94
CA ARG A 84 -14.22 -2.47 -2.57
C ARG A 84 -14.68 -3.52 -1.57
N ALA A 85 -15.44 -3.08 -0.58
CA ALA A 85 -16.12 -3.95 0.38
C ALA A 85 -17.60 -3.59 0.45
N THR A 86 -18.45 -4.58 0.71
CA THR A 86 -19.90 -4.42 0.79
C THR A 86 -20.43 -5.04 2.10
N PRO A 87 -21.59 -4.58 2.61
CA PRO A 87 -22.23 -5.20 3.76
C PRO A 87 -22.79 -6.58 3.39
N LEU A 88 -22.81 -7.46 4.38
CA LEU A 88 -23.43 -8.78 4.37
C LEU A 88 -24.73 -8.74 5.20
N THR A 89 -25.53 -9.79 5.10
CA THR A 89 -26.86 -9.88 5.74
C THR A 89 -26.85 -9.87 7.27
N ASP A 90 -25.71 -10.16 7.90
CA ASP A 90 -25.50 -10.24 9.34
C ASP A 90 -24.85 -8.97 9.93
N GLY A 91 -24.76 -7.88 9.15
CA GLY A 91 -24.10 -6.64 9.56
C GLY A 91 -22.57 -6.72 9.51
N GLN A 92 -22.00 -7.83 9.02
CA GLN A 92 -20.59 -7.93 8.70
C GLN A 92 -20.31 -7.30 7.33
N TRP A 93 -19.04 -7.10 7.05
CA TRP A 93 -18.52 -6.54 5.83
C TRP A 93 -17.42 -7.45 5.29
N SER A 94 -17.35 -7.54 3.97
CA SER A 94 -16.33 -8.30 3.26
C SER A 94 -15.84 -7.50 2.07
N PRO A 95 -14.52 -7.44 1.84
CA PRO A 95 -14.00 -7.10 0.52
C PRO A 95 -14.58 -8.03 -0.54
N VAL A 96 -14.91 -7.45 -1.69
CA VAL A 96 -15.47 -8.13 -2.86
C VAL A 96 -14.59 -7.99 -4.10
N SER A 97 -13.71 -6.97 -4.12
CA SER A 97 -12.73 -6.78 -5.18
C SER A 97 -11.42 -6.21 -4.64
N LEU A 98 -10.32 -6.54 -5.31
CA LEU A 98 -9.00 -5.94 -5.12
C LEU A 98 -8.28 -5.89 -6.46
N TYR A 99 -8.03 -4.68 -6.94
CA TYR A 99 -7.17 -4.41 -8.08
C TYR A 99 -5.91 -3.70 -7.60
N VAL A 100 -4.75 -4.15 -8.06
CA VAL A 100 -3.45 -3.48 -7.82
C VAL A 100 -2.70 -3.39 -9.13
N LYS A 101 -2.33 -2.17 -9.54
CA LYS A 101 -1.77 -1.85 -10.86
C LYS A 101 -2.54 -2.52 -12.03
N GLY A 102 -3.87 -2.53 -11.95
CA GLY A 102 -4.74 -3.11 -12.97
C GLY A 102 -4.86 -4.65 -12.95
N LYS A 103 -4.12 -5.35 -12.08
CA LYS A 103 -4.28 -6.80 -11.87
C LYS A 103 -5.35 -7.07 -10.81
N ASP A 104 -6.27 -7.98 -11.10
CA ASP A 104 -7.22 -8.52 -10.13
C ASP A 104 -6.53 -9.54 -9.21
N TYR A 105 -6.75 -9.44 -7.90
CA TYR A 105 -6.19 -10.33 -6.89
C TYR A 105 -7.25 -11.19 -6.18
N VAL A 106 -8.52 -11.10 -6.57
CA VAL A 106 -9.60 -11.88 -5.94
C VAL A 106 -9.37 -13.38 -6.16
N GLY A 107 -9.08 -14.10 -5.07
CA GLY A 107 -8.84 -15.54 -5.11
C GLY A 107 -7.50 -15.97 -5.72
N GLU A 108 -6.70 -15.03 -6.21
CA GLU A 108 -5.37 -15.29 -6.78
C GLU A 108 -4.33 -15.62 -5.71
N ILE A 109 -4.52 -15.10 -4.50
CA ILE A 109 -3.63 -15.32 -3.34
C ILE A 109 -4.43 -15.69 -2.10
N TYR A 110 -3.81 -16.45 -1.19
CA TYR A 110 -4.43 -16.78 0.10
C TYR A 110 -4.62 -15.51 0.94
N ASP A 111 -5.79 -15.37 1.57
CA ASP A 111 -6.18 -14.20 2.36
C ASP A 111 -5.95 -12.86 1.63
N TRP A 112 -6.27 -12.81 0.33
CA TRP A 112 -6.16 -11.59 -0.48
C TRP A 112 -6.88 -10.39 0.15
N GLU A 113 -7.97 -10.63 0.90
CA GLU A 113 -8.70 -9.57 1.60
C GLU A 113 -7.84 -8.94 2.72
N GLY A 114 -7.20 -9.77 3.54
CA GLY A 114 -6.32 -9.32 4.62
C GLY A 114 -5.04 -8.69 4.07
N LYS A 115 -4.43 -9.34 3.09
CA LYS A 115 -3.23 -8.86 2.38
C LYS A 115 -3.46 -7.52 1.69
N GLY A 116 -4.62 -7.34 1.04
CA GLY A 116 -4.99 -6.05 0.44
C GLY A 116 -5.15 -4.93 1.46
N CYS A 117 -5.74 -5.21 2.63
CA CYS A 117 -5.79 -4.22 3.72
C CYS A 117 -4.37 -3.86 4.21
N ASN A 118 -3.48 -4.84 4.36
CA ASN A 118 -2.10 -4.61 4.79
C ASN A 118 -1.31 -3.79 3.78
N PHE A 119 -1.45 -4.10 2.48
CA PHE A 119 -0.86 -3.33 1.39
C PHE A 119 -1.33 -1.86 1.42
N PHE A 120 -2.64 -1.62 1.52
CA PHE A 120 -3.18 -0.27 1.65
C PHE A 120 -2.58 0.46 2.86
N ARG A 121 -2.55 -0.23 4.01
CA ARG A 121 -2.02 0.30 5.26
C ARG A 121 -0.53 0.67 5.16
N ALA A 122 0.27 -0.15 4.49
CA ALA A 122 1.69 0.13 4.28
C ALA A 122 1.89 1.37 3.39
N CYS A 123 1.03 1.56 2.39
CA CYS A 123 1.05 2.77 1.56
C CYS A 123 0.68 4.04 2.36
N ILE A 124 -0.41 4.02 3.15
CA ILE A 124 -0.78 5.20 3.96
C ILE A 124 0.26 5.48 5.06
N GLU A 125 0.97 4.48 5.57
CA GLU A 125 2.07 4.66 6.53
C GLU A 125 3.22 5.43 5.88
N ALA A 126 3.63 5.05 4.66
CA ALA A 126 4.63 5.78 3.90
C ALA A 126 4.19 7.24 3.64
N VAL A 127 2.95 7.45 3.20
CA VAL A 127 2.37 8.78 2.96
C VAL A 127 2.37 9.61 4.26
N SER A 128 2.02 9.00 5.39
CA SER A 128 2.03 9.66 6.71
C SER A 128 3.44 10.02 7.18
N MET A 129 4.46 9.27 6.72
CA MET A 129 5.87 9.58 6.94
C MET A 129 6.43 10.59 5.92
N SER A 130 5.59 11.17 5.07
CA SER A 130 5.99 12.07 3.98
C SER A 130 7.00 11.44 3.03
N VAL A 131 6.77 10.18 2.67
CA VAL A 131 7.57 9.41 1.70
C VAL A 131 6.63 8.76 0.69
N LEU A 132 7.03 8.73 -0.58
CA LEU A 132 6.30 7.95 -1.58
C LEU A 132 6.43 6.45 -1.31
N PRO A 133 5.31 5.69 -1.34
CA PRO A 133 5.38 4.25 -1.18
C PRO A 133 6.09 3.59 -2.37
N ASP A 134 7.01 2.67 -2.06
CA ASP A 134 7.60 1.78 -3.06
C ASP A 134 6.60 0.67 -3.38
N VAL A 135 5.77 0.93 -4.39
CA VAL A 135 4.62 0.08 -4.73
C VAL A 135 5.07 -1.33 -5.09
N ASP A 136 6.14 -1.49 -5.86
CA ASP A 136 6.61 -2.81 -6.31
C ASP A 136 7.14 -3.64 -5.14
N ALA A 137 7.94 -3.02 -4.26
CA ALA A 137 8.41 -3.69 -3.05
C ALA A 137 7.26 -4.07 -2.11
N LEU A 138 6.22 -3.23 -2.02
CA LEU A 138 5.03 -3.51 -1.21
C LEU A 138 4.16 -4.62 -1.80
N ILE A 139 4.05 -4.73 -3.13
CA ILE A 139 3.36 -5.86 -3.78
C ILE A 139 4.08 -7.17 -3.45
N GLU A 140 5.40 -7.22 -3.60
CA GLU A 140 6.19 -8.42 -3.30
C GLU A 140 6.07 -8.81 -1.82
N LYS A 141 6.08 -7.82 -0.92
CA LYS A 141 6.04 -8.04 0.53
C LYS A 141 4.66 -8.45 1.05
N GLU A 142 3.60 -7.79 0.60
CA GLU A 142 2.25 -7.93 1.19
C GLU A 142 1.33 -8.82 0.36
N LEU A 143 1.53 -8.94 -0.96
CA LEU A 143 0.64 -9.65 -1.88
C LEU A 143 1.26 -10.93 -2.47
N SER A 144 2.35 -11.45 -1.89
CA SER A 144 2.94 -12.74 -2.27
C SER A 144 2.35 -13.89 -1.44
N ASP A 145 2.28 -15.08 -2.04
CA ASP A 145 1.89 -16.33 -1.35
C ASP A 145 3.07 -17.08 -0.75
N ASP A 146 4.29 -16.57 -0.93
CA ASP A 146 5.45 -17.01 -0.18
C ASP A 146 5.33 -16.51 1.27
N GLU A 147 4.39 -17.10 2.01
CA GLU A 147 4.58 -17.33 3.43
C GLU A 147 5.76 -18.30 3.57
N SER A 148 6.96 -17.75 3.39
CA SER A 148 8.18 -18.37 3.87
C SER A 148 7.99 -18.55 5.36
N TRP A 149 7.59 -19.77 5.72
CA TRP A 149 7.42 -20.28 7.06
C TRP A 149 8.79 -20.24 7.76
N GLY A 150 9.14 -19.05 8.23
CA GLY A 150 10.49 -18.71 8.68
C GLY A 150 10.41 -17.55 9.65
N GLY A 151 10.09 -17.87 10.90
CA GLY A 151 10.19 -16.92 12.00
C GLY A 151 11.54 -16.19 11.99
N GLY A 152 11.47 -14.87 12.10
CA GLY A 152 12.60 -14.04 12.50
C GLY A 152 13.35 -13.35 11.37
N ARG A 153 12.96 -12.11 11.09
CA ARG A 153 13.83 -10.93 11.28
C ARG A 153 13.06 -9.67 10.94
N ARG A 154 12.62 -8.97 11.99
CA ARG A 154 12.64 -7.51 12.01
C ARG A 154 14.02 -7.08 11.53
N GLY A 155 14.11 -6.57 10.31
CA GLY A 155 15.31 -5.97 9.75
C GLY A 155 15.68 -4.76 10.58
N LYS A 156 16.42 -4.98 11.67
CA LYS A 156 17.23 -3.96 12.32
C LYS A 156 18.07 -3.32 11.22
N ILE A 157 17.97 -2.00 11.12
CA ILE A 157 18.96 -1.10 10.53
C ILE A 157 20.35 -1.55 11.03
N GLY A 158 21.01 -2.34 10.19
CA GLY A 158 22.33 -2.88 10.45
C GLY A 158 23.37 -1.84 10.07
N ARG A 159 23.64 -0.90 10.97
CA ARG A 159 24.95 -0.24 11.02
C ARG A 159 25.98 -1.37 11.09
N LYS A 160 26.67 -1.66 9.98
CA LYS A 160 27.88 -2.47 9.99
C LYS A 160 28.92 -1.74 10.83
N SER A 161 28.94 -2.03 12.14
CA SER A 161 30.13 -1.79 12.94
C SER A 161 31.14 -2.89 12.56
N PRO A 162 32.36 -2.54 12.17
CA PRO A 162 33.33 -3.51 11.71
C PRO A 162 33.70 -4.45 12.87
N SER A 163 33.53 -5.75 12.65
CA SER A 163 34.03 -6.78 13.56
C SER A 163 35.56 -6.82 13.44
N ILE A 164 36.24 -6.15 14.37
CA ILE A 164 37.69 -6.25 14.52
C ILE A 164 38.00 -7.65 15.05
N LYS A 165 38.64 -8.48 14.22
CA LYS A 165 39.14 -9.80 14.65
C LYS A 165 40.27 -9.59 15.68
N PRO A 166 40.18 -10.16 16.91
CA PRO A 166 41.20 -9.99 17.95
C PRO A 166 42.61 -10.49 17.56
N GLY A 167 42.71 -11.34 16.54
CA GLY A 167 43.99 -11.85 16.02
C GLY A 167 44.83 -10.83 15.24
N ALA A 168 44.30 -9.66 14.90
CA ALA A 168 45.04 -8.59 14.22
C ALA A 168 45.75 -7.60 15.17
N LEU A 169 45.60 -7.78 16.50
CA LEU A 169 46.23 -6.92 17.51
C LEU A 169 47.44 -7.57 18.21
N LEU A 170 47.76 -8.84 17.92
CA LEU A 170 48.94 -9.54 18.44
C LEU A 170 49.98 -9.78 17.35
N GLY A 171 50.53 -8.68 16.83
CA GLY A 171 51.69 -8.65 15.94
C GLY A 171 52.77 -7.64 16.36
N MET A 172 52.69 -7.07 17.57
CA MET A 172 53.72 -6.19 18.13
C MET A 172 54.53 -6.94 19.20
N LYS A 173 55.54 -7.67 18.74
CA LYS A 173 56.80 -8.03 19.45
C LYS A 173 57.83 -8.17 18.32
N LYS A 174 58.96 -7.47 18.27
CA LYS A 174 59.78 -6.77 19.27
C LYS A 174 60.17 -5.40 18.75
#